data_AF-A0A1J8QKM5-F1
#
_entry.id   AF-A0A1J8QKM5-F1
#
_cell.length_a   1.000
_cell.length_b   1.000
_cell.length_c   1.000
_cell.angle_alpha   90.00
_cell.angle_beta   90.00
_cell.angle_gamma   90.00
#
_symmetry.space_group_name_H-M   'P 1'
#
loop_
_entity.id
_entity.type
_entity.pdbx_description
1 polymer ?
#
loop_
_entity_poly.entity_id
_entity_poly.type
_entity_poly.pdbx_seq_one_letter_code
_entity_poly.pdbx_strand_id
1 'polypeptide(L)'
;MVKLNLCSHTETSIKQREPTILKIVSTYNTLCDQLCALIRQRKAPPGAIAPLYISRQGIFQLDVDDEIWQDVGLEDEVADPPHWLADDNVRQGIHLLLDHDRCVEEENRLSRERCVMQEWMITEWTALQSA
;
A
#
# COMPACT_ATOMS: atom_id res chain seq x y z
N MET A 1 -4.60 10.47 29.58
CA MET A 1 -3.89 9.31 30.19
C MET A 1 -4.40 7.97 29.65
N VAL A 2 -5.72 7.72 29.57
CA VAL A 2 -6.28 6.43 29.10
C VAL A 2 -5.96 6.10 27.62
N LYS A 3 -5.99 7.08 26.70
CA LYS A 3 -5.63 6.87 25.27
C LYS A 3 -4.17 6.41 25.05
N LEU A 4 -3.23 6.89 25.89
CA LEU A 4 -1.80 6.55 25.79
C LEU A 4 -1.53 5.08 26.16
N ASN A 5 -2.27 4.55 27.14
CA ASN A 5 -2.13 3.16 27.59
C ASN A 5 -2.70 2.15 26.59
N LEU A 6 -3.70 2.56 25.80
CA LEU A 6 -4.25 1.70 24.73
C LEU A 6 -3.27 1.60 23.57
N CYS A 7 -2.71 2.73 23.11
CA CYS A 7 -1.70 2.75 22.04
C CYS A 7 -0.45 1.95 22.41
N SER A 8 0.04 2.06 23.65
CA SER A 8 1.20 1.29 24.09
C SER A 8 0.92 -0.23 24.16
N HIS A 9 -0.28 -0.62 24.58
CA HIS A 9 -0.70 -2.03 24.55
C HIS A 9 -0.88 -2.58 23.13
N THR A 10 -1.40 -1.77 22.20
CA THR A 10 -1.49 -2.17 20.79
C THR A 10 -0.11 -2.28 20.15
N GLU A 11 0.80 -1.33 20.40
CA GLU A 11 2.18 -1.37 19.88
C GLU A 11 2.95 -2.59 20.38
N THR A 12 2.85 -2.91 21.68
CA THR A 12 3.51 -4.09 22.25
C THR A 12 2.96 -5.39 21.68
N SER A 13 1.65 -5.48 21.48
CA SER A 13 1.01 -6.65 20.86
C SER A 13 1.41 -6.83 19.40
N ILE A 14 1.58 -5.73 18.65
CA ILE A 14 2.08 -5.75 17.26
C ILE A 14 3.54 -6.24 17.24
N LYS A 15 4.41 -5.66 18.08
CA LYS A 15 5.83 -6.03 18.18
C LYS A 15 6.06 -7.50 18.51
N GLN A 16 5.17 -8.11 19.29
CA GLN A 16 5.24 -9.54 19.59
C GLN A 16 4.97 -10.43 18.37
N ARG A 17 4.19 -9.95 17.39
CA ARG A 17 3.86 -10.68 16.17
C ARG A 17 4.87 -10.47 15.04
N GLU A 18 5.57 -9.34 15.03
CA GLU A 18 6.60 -9.00 14.03
C GLU A 18 7.59 -10.15 13.74
N PRO A 19 8.25 -10.80 14.73
CA PRO A 19 9.21 -11.86 14.43
C PRO A 19 8.55 -13.08 13.76
N THR A 20 7.31 -13.41 14.15
CA THR A 20 6.55 -14.51 13.54
C THR A 20 6.21 -14.18 12.10
N ILE A 21 5.76 -12.96 11.83
CA ILE A 21 5.45 -12.48 10.47
C ILE A 21 6.71 -12.51 9.59
N LEU A 22 7.84 -12.00 10.09
CA LEU A 22 9.12 -12.04 9.36
C LEU A 22 9.59 -13.48 9.06
N LYS A 23 9.31 -14.43 9.96
CA LYS A 23 9.60 -15.84 9.74
C LYS A 23 8.70 -16.43 8.64
N ILE A 24 7.41 -16.08 8.64
CA ILE A 24 6.47 -16.52 7.60
C ILE A 24 6.92 -15.97 6.23
N VAL A 25 7.23 -14.68 6.14
CA VAL A 25 7.75 -14.06 4.90
C VAL A 25 9.01 -14.76 4.42
N SER A 26 9.96 -15.03 5.31
CA SER A 26 11.19 -15.77 4.95
C SER A 26 10.90 -17.17 4.42
N THR A 27 9.90 -17.85 4.98
CA THR A 27 9.51 -19.20 4.56
C THR A 27 8.85 -19.16 3.19
N TYR A 28 7.93 -18.22 2.98
CA TYR A 28 7.28 -17.97 1.70
C TYR A 28 8.30 -17.67 0.59
N ASN A 29 9.24 -16.76 0.83
CA ASN A 29 10.30 -16.41 -0.12
C ASN A 29 11.19 -17.60 -0.47
N THR A 30 11.49 -18.46 0.50
CA THR A 30 12.25 -19.70 0.25
C THR A 30 11.48 -20.66 -0.66
N LEU A 31 10.15 -20.74 -0.52
CA LEU A 31 9.29 -21.52 -1.42
C LEU A 31 9.26 -20.91 -2.83
N CYS A 32 9.23 -19.58 -2.93
CA CYS A 32 9.33 -18.89 -4.23
C CYS A 32 10.64 -19.24 -4.95
N ASP A 33 11.77 -19.27 -4.24
CA ASP A 33 13.06 -19.69 -4.79
C ASP A 33 13.04 -21.15 -5.30
N GLN A 34 12.40 -22.05 -4.54
CA GLN A 34 12.25 -23.46 -4.93
C GLN A 34 11.38 -23.60 -6.18
N LEU A 35 10.26 -22.88 -6.26
CA LEU A 35 9.39 -22.86 -7.43
C LEU A 35 10.13 -22.30 -8.66
N CYS A 36 10.85 -21.19 -8.51
CA CYS A 36 11.70 -20.64 -9.56
C CYS A 36 12.72 -21.66 -10.07
N ALA A 37 13.34 -22.42 -9.16
CA ALA A 37 14.28 -23.48 -9.53
C ALA A 37 13.60 -24.62 -10.32
N LEU A 38 12.39 -25.03 -9.92
CA LEU A 38 11.61 -26.06 -10.63
C LEU A 38 11.17 -25.61 -12.03
N ILE A 39 10.75 -24.34 -12.17
CA ILE A 39 10.41 -23.74 -13.47
C ILE A 39 11.64 -23.72 -14.38
N ARG A 40 12.80 -23.26 -13.88
CA ARG A 40 14.07 -23.26 -14.64
C ARG A 40 14.51 -24.67 -15.06
N GLN A 41 14.26 -25.67 -14.22
CA GLN A 41 14.54 -27.08 -14.51
C GLN A 41 13.51 -27.73 -15.46
N ARG A 42 12.49 -27.00 -15.92
CA ARG A 42 11.37 -27.51 -16.73
C ARG A 42 10.61 -28.67 -16.07
N LYS A 43 10.55 -28.66 -14.74
CA LYS A 43 9.77 -29.63 -13.94
C LYS A 43 8.39 -29.10 -13.54
N ALA A 44 8.15 -27.80 -13.76
CA ALA A 44 6.85 -27.18 -13.53
C ALA A 44 5.89 -27.40 -14.72
N PRO A 45 4.56 -27.32 -14.50
CA PRO A 45 3.57 -27.34 -15.58
C PRO A 45 3.84 -26.27 -16.66
N PRO A 46 3.43 -26.50 -17.91
CA PRO A 46 3.53 -25.50 -18.97
C PRO A 46 2.78 -24.23 -18.57
N GLY A 47 3.44 -23.08 -18.71
CA GLY A 47 2.85 -21.78 -18.34
C GLY A 47 2.91 -21.45 -16.85
N ALA A 48 3.58 -22.25 -16.01
CA ALA A 48 3.75 -21.92 -14.61
C ALA A 48 4.54 -20.61 -14.42
N ILE A 49 3.95 -19.66 -13.68
CA ILE A 49 4.53 -18.38 -13.31
C ILE A 49 4.98 -18.48 -11.85
N ALA A 50 6.16 -17.92 -11.55
CA ALA A 50 6.65 -17.89 -10.17
C ALA A 50 5.87 -16.83 -9.36
N PRO A 51 5.54 -17.10 -8.07
CA PRO A 51 4.93 -16.10 -7.21
C PRO A 51 5.83 -14.88 -6.98
N LEU A 52 5.22 -13.73 -6.67
CA LEU A 52 5.91 -12.48 -6.38
C LEU A 52 6.66 -12.55 -5.05
N TYR A 53 7.90 -12.07 -5.02
CA TYR A 53 8.74 -12.11 -3.83
C TYR A 53 8.33 -11.01 -2.84
N ILE A 54 8.15 -11.35 -1.57
CA ILE A 54 7.75 -10.38 -0.55
C ILE A 54 9.01 -9.77 0.09
N SER A 55 9.19 -8.46 -0.03
CA SER A 55 10.27 -7.75 0.66
C SER A 55 10.12 -7.85 2.17
N ARG A 56 11.21 -8.17 2.87
CA ARG A 56 11.26 -8.13 4.35
C ARG A 56 11.39 -6.70 4.85
N GLN A 57 12.05 -5.84 4.08
CA GLN A 57 12.11 -4.41 4.32
C GLN A 57 10.74 -3.80 3.95
N GLY A 58 10.14 -3.05 4.88
CA GLY A 58 8.87 -2.37 4.63
C GLY A 58 7.61 -3.21 4.85
N ILE A 59 7.72 -4.49 5.25
CA ILE A 59 6.53 -5.35 5.50
C ILE A 59 5.56 -4.83 6.58
N PHE A 60 6.03 -3.91 7.43
CA PHE A 60 5.20 -3.23 8.44
C PHE A 60 4.82 -1.80 8.05
N GLN A 61 5.18 -1.39 6.84
CA GLN A 61 4.86 -0.09 6.22
C GLN A 61 4.10 -0.33 4.92
N LEU A 62 3.14 -1.28 4.97
CA LEU A 62 2.36 -1.63 3.79
C LEU A 62 1.31 -0.55 3.49
N ASP A 63 1.18 -0.22 2.22
CA ASP A 63 0.07 0.55 1.69
C ASP A 63 -1.00 -0.38 1.08
N VAL A 64 -2.18 0.17 0.80
CA VAL A 64 -3.29 -0.56 0.15
C VAL A 64 -2.96 -0.97 -1.28
N ASP A 65 -2.02 -0.27 -1.92
CA ASP A 65 -1.61 -0.50 -3.30
C ASP A 65 -0.44 -1.51 -3.42
N ASP A 66 0.09 -2.01 -2.31
CA ASP A 66 1.20 -2.96 -2.34
C ASP A 66 0.81 -4.32 -2.93
N GLU A 67 1.69 -4.88 -3.76
CA GLU A 67 1.47 -6.13 -4.51
C GLU A 67 1.15 -7.34 -3.63
N ILE A 68 1.52 -7.32 -2.34
CA ILE A 68 1.26 -8.40 -1.39
C ILE A 68 -0.24 -8.71 -1.22
N TRP A 69 -1.11 -7.75 -1.55
CA TRP A 69 -2.56 -7.89 -1.47
C TRP A 69 -3.17 -8.53 -2.72
N GLN A 70 -2.38 -8.82 -3.77
CA GLN A 70 -2.87 -9.45 -4.99
C GLN A 70 -2.99 -10.98 -4.81
N ASP A 71 -4.21 -11.52 -4.94
CA ASP A 71 -4.50 -12.96 -4.86
C ASP A 71 -4.35 -13.69 -6.23
N VAL A 72 -3.60 -13.09 -7.15
CA VAL A 72 -3.49 -13.57 -8.54
C VAL A 72 -2.78 -14.93 -8.57
N GLY A 73 -3.49 -15.96 -9.02
CA GLY A 73 -2.93 -17.31 -9.23
C GLY A 73 -3.10 -18.30 -8.07
N LEU A 74 -3.90 -17.96 -7.04
CA LEU A 74 -4.29 -18.90 -5.98
C LEU A 74 -5.61 -19.64 -6.25
N GLU A 75 -6.38 -19.20 -7.25
CA GLU A 75 -7.61 -19.86 -7.70
C GLU A 75 -7.39 -20.58 -9.03
N ASP A 76 -7.72 -21.87 -9.09
CA ASP A 76 -7.52 -22.75 -10.25
C ASP A 76 -8.51 -22.50 -11.42
N GLU A 77 -9.52 -21.63 -11.26
CA GLU A 77 -10.73 -21.66 -12.12
C GLU A 77 -11.24 -20.33 -12.71
N VAL A 78 -10.52 -19.20 -12.67
CA VAL A 78 -10.98 -18.03 -13.42
C VAL A 78 -10.40 -18.04 -14.83
N ALA A 79 -11.12 -18.67 -15.76
CA ALA A 79 -10.88 -18.49 -17.18
C ALA A 79 -11.11 -17.01 -17.55
N ASP A 80 -10.02 -16.33 -17.89
CA ASP A 80 -9.95 -14.94 -18.36
C ASP A 80 -10.30 -13.86 -17.30
N PRO A 81 -9.35 -13.53 -16.39
CA PRO A 81 -9.56 -12.49 -15.40
C PRO A 81 -9.82 -11.11 -16.03
N PRO A 82 -10.62 -10.23 -15.38
CA PRO A 82 -10.87 -8.88 -15.89
C PRO A 82 -9.58 -8.11 -16.15
N HIS A 83 -9.55 -7.25 -17.18
CA HIS A 83 -8.32 -6.53 -17.56
C HIS A 83 -7.75 -5.64 -16.44
N TRP A 84 -8.56 -5.09 -15.54
CA TRP A 84 -8.03 -4.33 -14.39
C TRP A 84 -7.17 -5.19 -13.45
N LEU A 85 -7.40 -6.50 -13.45
CA LEU A 85 -6.63 -7.48 -12.70
C LEU A 85 -5.50 -8.10 -13.55
N ALA A 86 -5.75 -8.35 -14.83
CA ALA A 86 -4.87 -9.13 -15.72
C ALA A 86 -3.89 -8.31 -16.57
N ASP A 87 -4.23 -7.06 -16.90
CA ASP A 87 -3.45 -6.19 -17.78
C ASP A 87 -2.74 -5.11 -16.95
N ASP A 88 -1.41 -5.21 -16.88
CA ASP A 88 -0.57 -4.27 -16.14
C ASP A 88 -0.71 -2.83 -16.65
N ASN A 89 -0.97 -2.61 -17.94
CA ASN A 89 -1.17 -1.26 -18.47
C ASN A 89 -2.50 -0.67 -18.00
N VAL A 90 -3.55 -1.50 -17.92
CA VAL A 90 -4.85 -1.07 -17.40
C VAL A 90 -4.72 -0.74 -15.92
N ARG A 91 -4.04 -1.58 -15.13
CA ARG A 91 -3.79 -1.34 -13.71
C ARG A 91 -3.00 -0.05 -13.50
N GLN A 92 -1.89 0.11 -14.22
CA GLN A 92 -1.07 1.31 -14.16
C GLN A 92 -1.85 2.56 -14.56
N GLY A 93 -2.70 2.47 -15.59
CA GLY A 93 -3.57 3.56 -16.02
C GLY A 93 -4.58 3.98 -14.95
N ILE A 94 -5.17 3.01 -14.24
CA ILE A 94 -6.08 3.29 -13.11
C ILE A 94 -5.35 4.02 -11.99
N HIS A 95 -4.15 3.55 -11.58
CA HIS A 95 -3.36 4.23 -10.54
C HIS A 95 -3.03 5.68 -10.94
N LEU A 96 -2.55 5.89 -12.17
CA LEU A 96 -2.22 7.24 -12.64
C LEU A 96 -3.42 8.18 -12.67
N LEU A 97 -4.61 7.66 -13.01
CA LEU A 97 -5.85 8.44 -12.99
C LEU A 97 -6.24 8.84 -11.56
N LEU A 98 -6.20 7.88 -10.62
CA LEU A 98 -6.53 8.13 -9.22
C LEU A 98 -5.55 9.10 -8.56
N ASP A 99 -4.25 8.96 -8.85
CA ASP A 99 -3.20 9.87 -8.36
C ASP A 99 -3.42 11.29 -8.90
N HIS A 100 -3.73 11.41 -10.19
CA HIS A 100 -4.06 12.70 -10.79
C HIS A 100 -5.26 13.35 -10.09
N ASP A 101 -6.35 12.61 -9.89
CA ASP A 101 -7.55 13.13 -9.25
C ASP A 101 -7.29 13.53 -7.80
N ARG A 102 -6.45 12.76 -7.08
CA ARG A 102 -5.99 13.11 -5.73
C ARG A 102 -5.17 14.40 -5.73
N CYS A 103 -4.26 14.58 -6.68
CA CYS A 103 -3.49 15.83 -6.81
C CYS A 103 -4.41 17.04 -7.05
N VAL A 104 -5.43 16.89 -7.90
CA VAL A 104 -6.43 17.95 -8.14
C VAL A 104 -7.23 18.26 -6.89
N GLU A 105 -7.68 17.24 -6.14
CA GLU A 105 -8.35 17.43 -4.85
C GLU A 105 -7.46 18.18 -3.85
N GLU A 106 -6.21 17.76 -3.74
CA GLU A 106 -5.23 18.34 -2.82
C GLU A 106 -4.92 19.80 -3.15
N GLU A 107 -4.71 20.12 -4.43
CA GLU A 107 -4.50 21.50 -4.88
C GLU A 107 -5.69 22.40 -4.51
N ASN A 108 -6.91 21.90 -4.72
CA ASN A 108 -8.12 22.62 -4.35
C ASN A 108 -8.22 22.83 -2.83
N ARG A 109 -7.87 21.81 -2.03
CA ARG A 109 -7.83 21.92 -0.56
C ARG A 109 -6.81 22.97 -0.11
N LEU A 110 -5.57 22.88 -0.59
CA LEU A 110 -4.48 23.81 -0.26
C LEU A 110 -4.82 25.24 -0.67
N SER A 111 -5.46 25.43 -1.83
CA SER A 111 -5.91 26.76 -2.26
C SER A 111 -6.93 27.36 -1.28
N ARG A 112 -7.89 26.56 -0.80
CA ARG A 112 -8.87 27.00 0.20
C ARG A 112 -8.21 27.31 1.54
N GLU A 113 -7.36 26.43 2.04
CA GLU A 113 -6.64 26.62 3.30
C GLU A 113 -5.78 27.89 3.27
N ARG A 114 -5.09 28.15 2.16
CA ARG A 114 -4.33 29.39 1.94
C ARG A 114 -5.23 30.62 2.05
N CYS A 115 -6.38 30.64 1.36
CA CYS A 115 -7.29 31.78 1.42
C CYS A 115 -7.81 32.01 2.84
N VAL A 116 -8.27 30.96 3.52
CA VAL A 116 -8.75 31.04 4.91
C VAL A 116 -7.68 31.59 5.85
N MET A 117 -6.43 31.13 5.71
CA MET A 117 -5.33 31.61 6.54
C MET A 117 -5.02 33.10 6.29
N GLN A 118 -5.07 33.55 5.04
CA GLN A 118 -4.86 34.94 4.68
C GLN A 118 -5.98 35.84 5.19
N GLU A 119 -7.24 35.43 5.02
CA GLU A 119 -8.42 36.16 5.52
C GLU A 119 -8.40 36.27 7.05
N TRP A 120 -8.06 35.19 7.74
CA TRP A 120 -7.92 35.20 9.19
C TRP A 120 -6.82 36.17 9.64
N MET A 121 -5.64 36.11 9.01
CA MET A 121 -4.53 37.00 9.36
C MET A 121 -4.86 38.48 9.15
N ILE A 122 -5.54 38.82 8.05
CA ILE A 122 -6.01 40.19 7.79
C ILE A 122 -7.00 40.62 8.88
N THR A 123 -7.97 39.76 9.20
CA THR A 123 -8.96 40.03 10.24
C THR A 123 -8.30 40.34 11.59
N GLU A 124 -7.39 39.48 12.03
CA GLU A 124 -6.63 39.69 13.28
C GLU A 124 -5.80 40.97 13.25
N TRP A 125 -5.11 41.24 12.13
CA TRP A 125 -4.32 42.45 11.97
C TRP A 125 -5.17 43.72 12.09
N THR A 126 -6.32 43.75 11.41
CA THR A 126 -7.24 44.90 11.48
C THR A 126 -7.81 45.11 12.88
N ALA A 127 -8.12 44.02 13.61
CA ALA A 127 -8.59 44.10 14.98
C ALA A 127 -7.54 44.74 15.90
N LEU A 128 -6.26 44.35 15.77
CA LEU A 128 -5.15 44.93 16.54
C LEU A 128 -4.91 46.41 16.22
N GLN A 129 -5.09 46.82 14.96
CA GLN A 129 -4.94 48.23 14.58
C GLN A 129 -6.07 49.13 15.09
N SER A 130 -7.25 48.54 15.34
CA SER A 130 -8.44 49.25 15.84
C SER A 130 -8.56 49.31 17.37
N ALA A 131 -7.65 48.64 18.09
CA ALA A 131 -7.57 48.59 19.56
C ALA A 131 -6.66 49.68 20.13
#